data_AF-A0A9X8DVN2-F1
#
_entry.id   AF-A0A9X8DVN2-F1
#
_cell.length_a   1.000
_cell.length_b   1.000
_cell.length_c   1.000
_cell.angle_alpha   90.00
_cell.angle_beta   90.00
_cell.angle_gamma   90.00
#
_symmetry.space_group_name_H-M   'P 1'
#
loop_
_entity.id
_entity.type
_entity.pdbx_description
1 polymer ?
#
loop_
_entity_poly.entity_id
_entity_poly.type
_entity_poly.pdbx_seq_one_letter_code
_entity_poly.pdbx_strand_id
1 'polypeptide(L)'
;MVRKKRKTTVNYLVKTRGLASSSLPLPVDIRDIDLPTAGSVRLAVSTTPDTAANLELNLEELYGNLVQAPDTYAQLKVLQLFRSHLKLVITAAATIQTLPDLTQTTFWQVAQDSCRFIFRLYLHPSMKAMRKTILPILDSLSLYDATFPALVASTGSSIGDIIVSEVTRFLDVVLAQSSDLDATIPLDQILALCEYSTATELLWVLHHTLKSTYLVQLVEYCNDQLRLIAAPIVSYHGQHDVAAGASSTDNDDDDTQPSEVVVASE
;
A
#
# COMPACT_ATOMS: atom_id res chain seq x y z
N MET A 1 -24.23 36.56 11.13
CA MET A 1 -22.91 37.16 10.85
C MET A 1 -21.90 36.02 10.69
N VAL A 2 -21.57 35.65 9.44
CA VAL A 2 -20.77 34.46 9.10
C VAL A 2 -19.30 34.70 9.42
N ARG A 3 -18.74 33.94 10.37
CA ARG A 3 -17.34 34.07 10.78
C ARG A 3 -16.44 33.27 9.84
N LYS A 4 -15.82 33.95 8.87
CA LYS A 4 -14.84 33.37 7.93
C LYS A 4 -13.67 32.74 8.68
N LYS A 5 -13.46 31.42 8.56
CA LYS A 5 -12.20 30.76 8.97
C LYS A 5 -11.10 31.14 7.97
N ARG A 6 -10.06 31.83 8.45
CA ARG A 6 -8.85 32.16 7.69
C ARG A 6 -8.10 30.87 7.36
N LYS A 7 -7.70 30.72 6.10
CA LYS A 7 -6.71 29.74 5.62
C LYS A 7 -5.40 29.97 6.38
N THR A 8 -4.92 28.97 7.11
CA THR A 8 -3.58 28.99 7.70
C THR A 8 -2.61 28.42 6.67
N THR A 9 -1.74 29.31 6.21
CA THR A 9 -0.60 29.08 5.33
C THR A 9 0.35 28.01 5.88
N VAL A 10 0.65 27.06 5.01
CA VAL A 10 1.84 26.21 5.04
C VAL A 10 3.09 27.10 5.14
N ASN A 11 3.85 26.97 6.22
CA ASN A 11 5.32 26.82 6.17
C ASN A 11 6.01 27.01 7.53
N TYR A 12 7.12 26.27 7.67
CA TYR A 12 8.20 26.36 8.65
C TYR A 12 7.89 25.94 10.09
N LEU A 13 8.52 24.84 10.53
CA LEU A 13 9.42 24.86 11.68
C LEU A 13 10.26 23.57 11.75
N VAL A 14 11.38 23.60 11.04
CA VAL A 14 12.64 23.07 11.59
C VAL A 14 12.90 23.83 12.89
N LYS A 15 12.59 23.22 14.04
CA LYS A 15 13.14 23.52 15.37
C LYS A 15 12.66 22.43 16.32
N THR A 16 13.46 21.37 16.41
CA THR A 16 14.08 20.88 17.67
C THR A 16 14.91 19.64 17.35
N ARG A 17 16.18 19.86 16.99
CA ARG A 17 17.24 18.93 17.44
C ARG A 17 17.28 19.07 18.96
N GLY A 18 16.94 18.00 19.67
CA GLY A 18 17.00 17.92 21.13
C GLY A 18 15.63 17.71 21.75
N LEU A 19 15.49 16.60 22.48
CA LEU A 19 14.30 16.06 23.14
C LEU A 19 13.35 15.32 22.18
N ALA A 20 13.78 14.11 21.78
CA ALA A 20 12.82 13.01 21.77
C ALA A 20 12.16 13.04 23.16
N SER A 21 10.88 13.45 23.24
CA SER A 21 10.14 13.31 24.48
C SER A 21 10.21 11.83 24.86
N SER A 22 10.58 11.51 26.09
CA SER A 22 10.73 10.14 26.60
C SER A 22 9.47 9.27 26.51
N SER A 23 8.40 9.78 25.91
CA SER A 23 7.08 9.16 25.75
C SER A 23 6.70 8.83 24.30
N LEU A 24 7.48 9.23 23.28
CA LEU A 24 7.15 8.95 21.87
C LEU A 24 8.10 7.88 21.30
N PRO A 25 7.58 6.86 20.61
CA PRO A 25 8.40 5.83 19.99
C PRO A 25 9.29 6.42 18.88
N LEU A 26 10.54 5.99 18.86
CA LEU A 26 11.58 6.52 17.98
C LEU A 26 11.31 6.21 16.49
N PRO A 27 12.00 6.96 15.60
CA PRO A 27 12.29 6.61 14.23
C PRO A 27 12.32 5.14 13.87
N VAL A 28 11.51 4.62 12.95
CA VAL A 28 11.99 3.42 12.24
C VAL A 28 13.03 3.88 11.23
N ASP A 29 14.25 3.36 11.32
CA ASP A 29 15.25 3.60 10.28
C ASP A 29 14.91 2.77 9.03
N ILE A 30 14.91 3.46 7.90
CA ILE A 30 14.56 2.92 6.58
C ILE A 30 15.64 3.23 5.54
N ARG A 31 16.79 3.77 5.95
CA ARG A 31 17.84 4.22 5.03
C ARG A 31 18.54 3.07 4.30
N ASP A 32 18.48 1.88 4.86
CA ASP A 32 18.95 0.62 4.29
C ASP A 32 17.98 0.05 3.24
N ILE A 33 16.77 0.59 3.14
CA ILE A 33 15.77 0.15 2.17
C ILE A 33 16.00 0.86 0.84
N ASP A 34 16.29 0.06 -0.18
CA ASP A 34 16.58 0.54 -1.54
C ASP A 34 15.41 1.30 -2.17
N LEU A 35 15.68 2.54 -2.57
CA LEU A 35 14.77 3.42 -3.30
C LEU A 35 15.00 3.20 -4.82
N PRO A 36 14.04 2.63 -5.56
CA PRO A 36 14.26 2.19 -6.94
C PRO A 36 14.62 3.33 -7.89
N THR A 37 13.64 4.12 -8.34
CA THR A 37 13.89 5.33 -9.14
C THR A 37 13.20 6.52 -8.50
N ALA A 38 14.00 7.54 -8.22
CA ALA A 38 13.56 8.81 -7.67
C ALA A 38 12.74 9.54 -8.75
N GLY A 39 11.44 9.74 -8.51
CA GLY A 39 10.50 10.25 -9.52
C GLY A 39 9.32 11.00 -8.92
N SER A 40 8.88 12.05 -9.62
CA SER A 40 7.72 12.87 -9.24
C SER A 40 6.80 13.14 -10.42
N VAL A 41 5.49 13.01 -10.21
CA VAL A 41 4.47 13.38 -11.20
C VAL A 41 3.40 14.23 -10.56
N ARG A 42 3.06 15.34 -11.22
CA ARG A 42 1.93 16.20 -10.85
C ARG A 42 0.76 15.93 -11.79
N LEU A 43 -0.34 15.47 -11.23
CA LEU A 43 -1.58 15.17 -11.92
C LEU A 43 -2.57 16.30 -11.67
N ALA A 44 -3.08 16.92 -12.73
CA ALA A 44 -4.18 17.86 -12.60
C ALA A 44 -5.48 17.06 -12.40
N VAL A 45 -6.11 17.19 -11.23
CA VAL A 45 -7.31 16.41 -10.85
C VAL A 45 -8.59 17.24 -10.97
N SER A 46 -8.49 18.55 -11.22
CA SER A 46 -9.68 19.40 -11.33
C SER A 46 -10.42 19.23 -12.65
N THR A 47 -11.72 19.02 -12.55
CA THR A 47 -12.70 19.09 -13.63
C THR A 47 -13.14 20.52 -13.96
N THR A 48 -12.75 21.51 -13.15
CA THR A 48 -13.13 22.93 -13.32
C THR A 48 -11.92 23.81 -13.66
N PRO A 49 -12.05 24.72 -14.65
CA PRO A 49 -10.92 25.49 -15.18
C PRO A 49 -10.25 26.44 -14.18
N ASP A 50 -10.93 26.85 -13.11
CA ASP A 50 -10.46 27.91 -12.21
C ASP A 50 -9.88 27.45 -10.86
N THR A 51 -9.86 26.14 -10.58
CA THR A 51 -9.18 25.59 -9.39
C THR A 51 -8.38 24.36 -9.73
N ALA A 52 -7.15 24.53 -10.25
CA ALA A 52 -6.25 23.40 -10.49
C ALA A 52 -5.82 22.76 -9.16
N ALA A 53 -6.61 21.81 -8.66
CA ALA A 53 -6.16 20.86 -7.65
C ALA A 53 -5.16 19.91 -8.31
N ASN A 54 -3.91 19.97 -7.87
CA ASN A 54 -2.86 19.09 -8.35
C ASN A 54 -2.61 17.99 -7.31
N LEU A 55 -2.58 16.75 -7.75
CA LEU A 55 -2.16 15.61 -6.97
C LEU A 55 -0.74 15.25 -7.35
N GLU A 56 0.17 15.36 -6.40
CA GLU A 56 1.59 15.06 -6.60
C GLU A 56 1.91 13.68 -6.02
N LEU A 57 2.34 12.77 -6.90
CA LEU A 57 2.96 11.51 -6.50
C LEU A 57 4.46 11.70 -6.62
N ASN A 58 5.13 11.89 -5.49
CA ASN A 58 6.56 12.12 -5.44
C ASN A 58 7.20 11.11 -4.47
N LEU A 59 7.96 10.18 -5.04
CA LEU A 59 8.59 9.10 -4.29
C LEU A 59 9.79 9.61 -3.47
N GLU A 60 10.51 10.62 -3.97
CA GLU A 60 11.60 11.28 -3.24
C GLU A 60 11.08 12.01 -2.01
N GLU A 61 9.97 12.74 -2.17
CA GLU A 61 9.33 13.45 -1.07
C GLU A 61 8.78 12.46 -0.04
N LEU A 62 8.18 11.35 -0.48
CA LEU A 62 7.74 10.28 0.43
C LEU A 62 8.92 9.74 1.25
N TYR A 63 10.00 9.33 0.59
CA TYR A 63 11.19 8.81 1.25
C TYR A 63 11.81 9.84 2.20
N GLY A 64 11.99 11.07 1.74
CA GLY A 64 12.54 12.17 2.52
C GLY A 64 11.70 12.46 3.77
N ASN A 65 10.38 12.51 3.63
CA ASN A 65 9.46 12.72 4.76
C ASN A 65 9.48 11.57 5.76
N LEU A 66 9.62 10.33 5.31
CA LEU A 66 9.76 9.17 6.20
C LEU A 66 11.09 9.17 6.96
N VAL A 67 12.19 9.56 6.31
CA VAL A 67 13.53 9.64 6.93
C VAL A 67 13.64 10.82 7.90
N GLN A 68 12.98 11.94 7.60
CA GLN A 68 13.02 13.16 8.42
C GLN A 68 11.95 13.19 9.52
N ALA A 69 11.02 12.23 9.51
CA ALA A 69 9.98 12.14 10.52
C ALA A 69 10.57 12.08 11.95
N PRO A 70 10.07 12.88 12.90
CA PRO A 70 10.62 12.96 14.25
C PRO A 70 10.30 11.74 15.12
N ASP A 71 9.24 11.00 14.82
CA ASP A 71 8.77 9.84 15.57
C ASP A 71 8.00 8.85 14.67
N THR A 72 7.71 7.65 15.20
CA THR A 72 6.93 6.61 14.51
C THR A 72 5.55 7.13 14.07
N TYR A 73 4.92 8.01 14.84
CA TYR A 73 3.59 8.52 14.54
C TYR A 73 3.59 9.48 13.35
N ALA A 74 4.62 10.29 13.21
CA ALA A 74 4.85 11.11 12.02
C ALA A 74 5.10 10.25 10.78
N GLN A 75 5.86 9.14 10.90
CA GLN A 75 6.01 8.18 9.80
C GLN A 75 4.66 7.56 9.39
N LEU A 76 3.83 7.18 10.36
CA LEU A 76 2.48 6.67 10.09
C LEU A 76 1.61 7.71 9.37
N LYS A 77 1.67 8.99 9.77
CA LYS A 77 0.96 10.07 9.07
C LYS A 77 1.39 10.23 7.63
N VAL A 78 2.70 10.15 7.36
CA VAL A 78 3.25 10.22 6.00
C VAL A 78 2.71 9.07 5.15
N LEU A 79 2.72 7.83 5.67
CA LEU A 79 2.15 6.66 5.00
C LEU A 79 0.64 6.79 4.77
N GLN A 80 -0.11 7.30 5.74
CA GLN A 80 -1.55 7.51 5.63
C GLN A 80 -1.91 8.59 4.60
N LEU A 81 -1.13 9.68 4.53
CA LEU A 81 -1.30 10.72 3.52
C LEU A 81 -1.04 10.15 2.13
N PHE A 82 0.04 9.38 1.97
CA PHE A 82 0.36 8.71 0.71
C PHE A 82 -0.77 7.77 0.27
N ARG A 83 -1.30 6.95 1.18
CA ARG A 83 -2.50 6.13 0.93
C ARG A 83 -3.67 6.97 0.42
N SER A 84 -3.94 8.11 1.04
CA SER A 84 -5.02 9.01 0.63
C SER A 84 -4.81 9.54 -0.78
N HIS A 85 -3.58 9.88 -1.16
CA HIS A 85 -3.25 10.31 -2.52
C HIS A 85 -3.49 9.20 -3.54
N LEU A 86 -3.07 7.96 -3.26
CA LEU A 86 -3.33 6.83 -4.16
C LEU A 86 -4.83 6.58 -4.37
N LYS A 87 -5.64 6.68 -3.30
CA LYS A 87 -7.10 6.56 -3.43
C LYS A 87 -7.70 7.68 -4.30
N LEU A 88 -7.20 8.91 -4.14
CA LEU A 88 -7.65 10.03 -4.96
C LEU A 88 -7.28 9.84 -6.44
N VAL A 89 -6.12 9.25 -6.73
CA VAL A 89 -5.71 8.89 -8.10
C VAL A 89 -6.70 7.91 -8.73
N ILE A 90 -7.12 6.88 -7.99
CA ILE A 90 -8.14 5.92 -8.45
C ILE A 90 -9.45 6.65 -8.77
N THR A 91 -9.90 7.56 -7.89
CA THR A 91 -11.12 8.35 -8.16
C THR A 91 -10.98 9.31 -9.34
N ALA A 92 -9.76 9.74 -9.65
CA ALA A 92 -9.43 10.66 -10.74
C ALA A 92 -9.07 9.94 -12.05
N ALA A 93 -9.28 8.62 -12.15
CA ALA A 93 -8.82 7.80 -13.27
C ALA A 93 -9.24 8.34 -14.64
N ALA A 94 -10.51 8.75 -14.77
CA ALA A 94 -11.05 9.31 -16.01
C ALA A 94 -10.30 10.59 -16.44
N THR A 95 -9.95 11.46 -15.48
CA THR A 95 -9.19 12.68 -15.76
C THR A 95 -7.76 12.35 -16.19
N ILE A 96 -7.11 11.39 -15.51
CA ILE A 96 -5.74 10.97 -15.82
C ILE A 96 -5.64 10.39 -17.24
N GLN A 97 -6.64 9.64 -17.68
CA GLN A 97 -6.70 9.08 -19.04
C GLN A 97 -6.81 10.15 -20.14
N THR A 98 -7.20 11.38 -19.80
CA THR A 98 -7.24 12.51 -20.75
C THR A 98 -5.95 13.32 -20.81
N LEU A 99 -4.97 13.03 -19.93
CA LEU A 99 -3.68 13.73 -19.90
C LEU A 99 -2.80 13.34 -21.10
N PRO A 100 -1.77 14.12 -21.44
CA PRO A 100 -0.82 13.75 -22.49
C PRO A 100 -0.13 12.40 -22.21
N ASP A 101 0.12 11.61 -23.24
CA ASP A 101 0.73 10.27 -23.15
C ASP A 101 2.03 10.25 -22.33
N LEU A 102 2.88 11.28 -22.49
CA LEU A 102 4.11 11.43 -21.72
C LEU A 102 3.84 11.53 -20.20
N THR A 103 2.78 12.24 -19.81
CA THR A 103 2.39 12.37 -18.40
C THR A 103 1.83 11.06 -17.86
N GLN A 104 1.03 10.35 -18.66
CA GLN A 104 0.48 9.05 -18.25
C GLN A 104 1.57 7.98 -18.11
N THR A 105 2.54 7.93 -19.03
CA THR A 105 3.68 7.00 -18.96
C THR A 105 4.58 7.31 -17.77
N THR A 106 4.88 8.60 -17.50
CA THR A 106 5.62 8.99 -16.30
C THR A 106 4.86 8.64 -15.02
N PHE A 107 3.54 8.86 -15.00
CA PHE A 107 2.68 8.45 -13.90
C PHE A 107 2.76 6.95 -13.63
N TRP A 108 2.66 6.14 -14.70
CA TRP A 108 2.72 4.70 -14.60
C TRP A 108 4.05 4.23 -14.02
N GLN A 109 5.16 4.79 -14.50
CA GLN A 109 6.50 4.52 -13.97
C GLN A 109 6.59 4.84 -12.47
N VAL A 110 6.11 6.01 -12.05
CA VAL A 110 6.13 6.38 -10.62
C VAL A 110 5.20 5.49 -9.77
N ALA A 111 4.07 5.03 -10.32
CA ALA A 111 3.21 4.07 -9.63
C ALA A 111 3.90 2.71 -9.44
N GLN A 112 4.60 2.22 -10.46
CA GLN A 112 5.39 0.99 -10.39
C GLN A 112 6.54 1.11 -9.39
N ASP A 113 7.31 2.20 -9.42
CA ASP A 113 8.41 2.46 -8.48
C ASP A 113 7.90 2.64 -7.04
N SER A 114 6.73 3.27 -6.88
CA SER A 114 6.04 3.33 -5.59
C SER A 114 5.68 1.93 -5.11
N CYS A 115 5.14 1.06 -5.96
CA CYS A 115 4.83 -0.33 -5.58
C CYS A 115 6.08 -1.08 -5.13
N ARG A 116 7.20 -0.97 -5.85
CA ARG A 116 8.48 -1.56 -5.44
C ARG A 116 8.91 -1.08 -4.06
N PHE A 117 8.92 0.24 -3.86
CA PHE A 117 9.35 0.83 -2.60
C PHE A 117 8.45 0.43 -1.42
N ILE A 118 7.13 0.52 -1.58
CA ILE A 118 6.16 0.15 -0.54
C ILE A 118 6.23 -1.35 -0.22
N PHE A 119 6.43 -2.21 -1.22
CA PHE A 119 6.61 -3.65 -1.00
C PHE A 119 7.86 -3.94 -0.17
N ARG A 120 8.96 -3.24 -0.47
CA ARG A 120 10.21 -3.33 0.31
C ARG A 120 10.03 -2.83 1.74
N LEU A 121 9.33 -1.71 1.93
CA LEU A 121 8.97 -1.22 3.27
C LEU A 121 8.15 -2.27 4.03
N TYR A 122 7.17 -2.90 3.38
CA TYR A 122 6.30 -3.89 4.01
C TYR A 122 7.06 -5.10 4.56
N LEU A 123 7.99 -5.63 3.76
CA LEU A 123 8.78 -6.80 4.13
C LEU A 123 9.98 -6.48 5.03
N HIS A 124 10.38 -5.22 5.17
CA HIS A 124 11.55 -4.89 5.97
C HIS A 124 11.35 -5.21 7.47
N PRO A 125 12.31 -5.84 8.18
CA PRO A 125 12.13 -6.22 9.57
C PRO A 125 11.86 -5.02 10.49
N SER A 126 12.50 -3.87 10.22
CA SER A 126 12.32 -2.65 11.03
C SER A 126 10.88 -2.10 10.96
N MET A 127 10.15 -2.39 9.88
CA MET A 127 8.81 -1.87 9.61
C MET A 127 7.69 -2.78 10.12
N LYS A 128 8.00 -3.85 10.86
CA LYS A 128 7.02 -4.82 11.37
C LYS A 128 5.83 -4.16 12.07
N ALA A 129 6.08 -3.15 12.91
CA ALA A 129 5.04 -2.42 13.64
C ALA A 129 4.12 -1.59 12.73
N MET A 130 4.57 -1.23 11.52
CA MET A 130 3.84 -0.40 10.57
C MET A 130 3.13 -1.20 9.47
N ARG A 131 3.34 -2.52 9.37
CA ARG A 131 2.77 -3.37 8.31
C ARG A 131 1.26 -3.19 8.12
N LYS A 132 0.48 -3.07 9.20
CA LYS A 132 -0.97 -2.80 9.14
C LYS A 132 -1.35 -1.50 8.43
N THR A 133 -0.44 -0.51 8.42
CA THR A 133 -0.64 0.76 7.70
C THR A 133 -0.12 0.69 6.27
N ILE A 134 0.93 -0.10 6.03
CA ILE A 134 1.54 -0.28 4.70
C ILE A 134 0.70 -1.20 3.82
N LEU A 135 0.12 -2.27 4.36
CA LEU A 135 -0.67 -3.25 3.60
C LEU A 135 -1.82 -2.60 2.82
N PRO A 136 -2.63 -1.68 3.40
CA PRO A 136 -3.66 -0.97 2.64
C PRO A 136 -3.15 -0.04 1.52
N ILE A 137 -1.85 0.30 1.51
CA ILE A 137 -1.20 1.04 0.42
C ILE A 137 -0.95 0.08 -0.73
N LEU A 138 -0.42 -1.12 -0.45
CA LEU A 138 -0.25 -2.18 -1.44
C LEU A 138 -1.60 -2.60 -2.05
N ASP A 139 -2.65 -2.73 -1.22
CA ASP A 139 -4.01 -3.02 -1.70
C ASP A 139 -4.55 -1.92 -2.62
N SER A 140 -4.17 -0.66 -2.39
CA SER A 140 -4.59 0.44 -3.27
C SER A 140 -3.83 0.39 -4.61
N LEU A 141 -2.54 0.02 -4.58
CA LEU A 141 -1.72 -0.10 -5.79
C LEU A 141 -2.11 -1.31 -6.65
N SER A 142 -2.52 -2.44 -6.05
CA SER A 142 -2.97 -3.61 -6.82
C SER A 142 -4.23 -3.33 -7.65
N LEU A 143 -5.05 -2.35 -7.25
CA LEU A 143 -6.21 -1.91 -8.03
C LEU A 143 -5.83 -1.10 -9.29
N TYR A 144 -4.59 -0.63 -9.42
CA TYR A 144 -4.19 0.23 -10.52
C TYR A 144 -4.23 -0.49 -11.88
N ASP A 145 -3.92 -1.79 -11.93
CA ASP A 145 -3.99 -2.56 -13.17
C ASP A 145 -5.41 -2.58 -13.74
N ALA A 146 -6.42 -2.76 -12.86
CA ALA A 146 -7.84 -2.73 -13.24
C ALA A 146 -8.33 -1.31 -13.53
N THR A 147 -7.76 -0.30 -12.86
CA THR A 147 -8.15 1.11 -13.00
C THR A 147 -7.58 1.75 -14.27
N PHE A 148 -6.39 1.32 -14.70
CA PHE A 148 -5.64 1.89 -15.82
C PHE A 148 -5.25 0.84 -16.87
N PRO A 149 -6.21 0.07 -17.44
CA PRO A 149 -5.90 -1.03 -18.36
C PRO A 149 -5.20 -0.57 -19.64
N ALA A 150 -5.48 0.65 -20.11
CA ALA A 150 -4.82 1.23 -21.28
C ALA A 150 -3.31 1.44 -21.06
N LEU A 151 -2.89 1.78 -19.83
CA LEU A 151 -1.47 1.98 -19.50
C LEU A 151 -0.73 0.66 -19.38
N VAL A 152 -1.38 -0.37 -18.85
CA VAL A 152 -0.86 -1.74 -18.87
C VAL A 152 -0.63 -2.18 -20.31
N ALA A 153 -1.62 -1.98 -21.18
CA ALA A 153 -1.52 -2.34 -22.59
C ALA A 153 -0.45 -1.56 -23.36
N SER A 154 -0.28 -0.26 -23.08
CA SER A 154 0.70 0.59 -23.78
C SER A 154 2.15 0.36 -23.33
N THR A 155 2.35 0.06 -22.05
CA THR A 155 3.70 -0.13 -21.48
C THR A 155 4.14 -1.59 -21.45
N GLY A 156 3.19 -2.53 -21.54
CA GLY A 156 3.45 -3.97 -21.48
C GLY A 156 3.89 -4.45 -20.10
N SER A 157 3.70 -3.64 -19.05
CA SER A 157 4.11 -3.97 -17.68
C SER A 157 3.01 -3.59 -16.69
N SER A 158 2.54 -4.58 -15.94
CA SER A 158 1.52 -4.43 -14.89
C SER A 158 2.14 -4.25 -13.51
N ILE A 159 1.37 -3.75 -12.54
CA ILE A 159 1.74 -3.75 -11.12
C ILE A 159 1.90 -5.18 -10.61
N GLY A 160 1.07 -6.13 -11.09
CA GLY A 160 1.24 -7.55 -10.83
C GLY A 160 2.65 -8.07 -11.18
N ASP A 161 3.18 -7.70 -12.35
CA ASP A 161 4.55 -8.09 -12.78
C ASP A 161 5.63 -7.51 -11.86
N ILE A 162 5.41 -6.30 -11.34
CA ILE A 162 6.30 -5.67 -10.37
C ILE A 162 6.32 -6.47 -9.06
N ILE A 163 5.16 -6.89 -8.56
CA ILE A 163 5.07 -7.69 -7.34
C ILE A 163 5.74 -9.06 -7.56
N VAL A 164 5.53 -9.72 -8.70
CA VAL A 164 6.23 -10.96 -9.07
C VAL A 164 7.75 -10.78 -9.00
N SER A 165 8.24 -9.71 -9.62
CA SER A 165 9.67 -9.37 -9.62
C SER A 165 10.22 -9.15 -8.20
N GLU A 166 9.50 -8.40 -7.34
CA GLU A 166 9.95 -8.14 -5.97
C GLU A 166 9.82 -9.37 -5.06
N VAL A 167 8.79 -10.21 -5.21
CA VAL A 167 8.65 -11.50 -4.52
C VAL A 167 9.84 -12.39 -4.87
N THR A 168 10.16 -12.52 -6.15
CA THR A 168 11.27 -13.36 -6.63
C THR A 168 12.59 -12.85 -6.06
N ARG A 169 12.84 -11.53 -6.15
CA ARG A 169 14.02 -10.88 -5.60
C ARG A 169 14.14 -11.08 -4.08
N PHE A 170 13.03 -10.95 -3.35
CA PHE A 170 12.99 -11.17 -1.91
C PHE A 170 13.34 -12.62 -1.55
N LEU A 171 12.72 -13.59 -2.23
CA LEU A 171 12.98 -15.02 -1.99
C LEU A 171 14.43 -15.38 -2.32
N ASP A 172 15.00 -14.85 -3.41
CA ASP A 172 16.42 -15.06 -3.74
C ASP A 172 17.35 -14.54 -2.63
N VAL A 173 17.05 -13.38 -2.06
CA VAL A 173 17.83 -12.81 -0.94
C VAL A 173 17.68 -13.66 0.31
N VAL A 174 16.46 -14.03 0.69
CA VAL A 174 16.19 -14.85 1.88
C VAL A 174 16.83 -16.24 1.76
N LEU A 175 16.75 -16.87 0.60
CA LEU A 175 17.34 -18.20 0.37
C LEU A 175 18.87 -18.16 0.29
N ALA A 176 19.47 -17.02 -0.05
CA ALA A 176 20.92 -16.85 -0.08
C ALA A 176 21.53 -16.50 1.29
N GLN A 177 20.72 -16.15 2.29
CA GLN A 177 21.20 -15.83 3.64
C GLN A 177 21.78 -17.07 4.33
N SER A 178 22.97 -16.93 4.93
CA SER A 178 23.69 -18.02 5.59
C SER A 178 23.05 -18.42 6.93
N SER A 179 23.34 -19.64 7.38
CA SER A 179 22.83 -20.26 8.62
C SER A 179 23.15 -19.54 9.93
N ASP A 180 23.91 -18.44 9.88
CA ASP A 180 24.31 -17.65 11.05
C ASP A 180 23.28 -16.58 11.44
N LEU A 181 22.25 -16.36 10.62
CA LEU A 181 21.15 -15.46 10.91
C LEU A 181 20.06 -16.14 11.74
N ASP A 182 19.45 -15.37 12.63
CA ASP A 182 18.25 -15.79 13.36
C ASP A 182 17.12 -16.09 12.36
N ALA A 183 16.82 -17.38 12.20
CA ALA A 183 15.81 -17.89 11.28
C ALA A 183 14.39 -17.34 11.55
N THR A 184 14.14 -16.74 12.72
CA THR A 184 12.85 -16.10 13.03
C THR A 184 12.59 -14.86 12.17
N ILE A 185 13.63 -14.12 11.77
CA ILE A 185 13.48 -12.91 10.96
C ILE A 185 12.99 -13.26 9.54
N PRO A 186 13.66 -14.14 8.77
CA PRO A 186 13.16 -14.53 7.45
C PRO A 186 11.79 -15.19 7.51
N LEU A 187 11.51 -16.00 8.54
CA LEU A 187 10.20 -16.64 8.70
C LEU A 187 9.08 -15.60 8.90
N ASP A 188 9.30 -14.58 9.74
CA ASP A 188 8.34 -13.47 9.93
C ASP A 188 8.10 -12.68 8.63
N GLN A 189 9.12 -12.51 7.80
CA GLN A 189 8.98 -11.84 6.50
C GLN A 189 8.24 -12.70 5.48
N ILE A 190 8.46 -14.02 5.46
CA ILE A 190 7.68 -14.96 4.64
C ILE A 190 6.22 -14.99 5.10
N LEU A 191 5.97 -14.97 6.41
CA LEU A 191 4.60 -14.88 6.93
C LEU A 191 3.93 -13.57 6.53
N ALA A 192 4.66 -12.44 6.59
CA ALA A 192 4.16 -11.16 6.09
C ALA A 192 3.82 -11.23 4.59
N LEU A 193 4.61 -11.94 3.78
CA LEU A 193 4.29 -12.19 2.38
C LEU A 193 2.93 -12.88 2.22
N CYS A 194 2.65 -13.88 3.07
CA CYS A 194 1.39 -14.62 3.08
C CYS A 194 0.20 -13.78 3.58
N GLU A 195 0.42 -12.74 4.38
CA GLU A 195 -0.61 -11.79 4.81
C GLU A 195 -1.07 -10.86 3.67
N TYR A 196 -0.24 -10.68 2.63
CA TYR A 196 -0.59 -9.89 1.46
C TYR A 196 -1.14 -10.79 0.35
N SER A 197 -2.47 -10.81 0.18
CA SER A 197 -3.17 -11.74 -0.73
C SER A 197 -2.57 -11.83 -2.13
N THR A 198 -2.25 -10.69 -2.76
CA THR A 198 -1.63 -10.67 -4.09
C THR A 198 -0.26 -11.36 -4.09
N ALA A 199 0.57 -11.16 -3.07
CA ALA A 199 1.85 -11.85 -2.98
C ALA A 199 1.69 -13.34 -2.62
N THR A 200 0.67 -13.71 -1.87
CA THR A 200 0.33 -15.11 -1.55
C THR A 200 -0.03 -15.90 -2.80
N GLU A 201 -0.88 -15.34 -3.67
CA GLU A 201 -1.21 -15.95 -4.96
C GLU A 201 0.05 -16.10 -5.83
N LEU A 202 0.90 -15.09 -5.85
CA LEU A 202 2.14 -15.13 -6.63
C LEU A 202 3.14 -16.13 -6.06
N LEU A 203 3.25 -16.28 -4.74
CA LEU A 203 4.07 -17.31 -4.12
C LEU A 203 3.60 -18.71 -4.55
N TRP A 204 2.28 -18.92 -4.59
CA TRP A 204 1.71 -20.15 -5.13
C TRP A 204 1.97 -20.31 -6.63
N VAL A 205 1.92 -19.27 -7.45
CA VAL A 205 2.24 -19.42 -8.88
C VAL A 205 3.73 -19.71 -9.08
N LEU A 206 4.60 -19.04 -8.33
CA LEU A 206 6.04 -19.07 -8.52
C LEU A 206 6.75 -20.25 -7.84
N HIS A 207 6.08 -21.03 -6.97
CA HIS A 207 6.75 -22.09 -6.19
C HIS A 207 7.57 -23.06 -7.06
N HIS A 208 7.08 -23.44 -8.24
CA HIS A 208 7.78 -24.32 -9.17
C HIS A 208 9.11 -23.74 -9.73
N THR A 209 9.29 -22.42 -9.66
CA THR A 209 10.52 -21.72 -10.11
C THR A 209 11.55 -21.57 -8.98
N LEU A 210 11.17 -21.90 -7.73
CA LEU A 210 12.04 -21.75 -6.58
C LEU A 210 13.12 -22.83 -6.56
N LYS A 211 14.35 -22.41 -6.26
CA LYS A 211 15.51 -23.32 -6.16
C LYS A 211 15.49 -24.17 -4.89
N SER A 212 14.75 -23.75 -3.85
CA SER A 212 14.72 -24.42 -2.55
C SER A 212 13.64 -25.49 -2.48
N THR A 213 14.03 -26.76 -2.52
CA THR A 213 13.11 -27.91 -2.47
C THR A 213 12.22 -27.90 -1.22
N TYR A 214 12.75 -27.51 -0.07
CA TYR A 214 11.97 -27.47 1.17
C TYR A 214 10.91 -26.37 1.17
N LEU A 215 11.21 -25.21 0.57
CA LEU A 215 10.24 -24.13 0.45
C LEU A 215 9.11 -24.53 -0.52
N VAL A 216 9.44 -25.22 -1.61
CA VAL A 216 8.44 -25.79 -2.54
C VAL A 216 7.51 -26.75 -1.80
N GLN A 217 8.07 -27.72 -1.09
CA GLN A 217 7.27 -28.69 -0.32
C GLN A 217 6.38 -28.03 0.73
N LEU A 218 6.88 -26.98 1.39
CA LEU A 218 6.10 -26.22 2.37
C LEU A 218 4.93 -25.48 1.71
N VAL A 219 5.15 -24.82 0.57
CA VAL A 219 4.09 -24.13 -0.17
C VAL A 219 3.05 -25.11 -0.69
N GLU A 220 3.48 -26.27 -1.21
CA GLU A 220 2.59 -27.36 -1.61
C GLU A 220 1.76 -27.91 -0.44
N TYR A 221 2.39 -28.13 0.71
CA TYR A 221 1.70 -28.60 1.91
C TYR A 221 0.66 -27.58 2.42
N CYS A 222 0.99 -26.28 2.36
CA CYS A 222 0.14 -25.19 2.83
C CYS A 222 -0.85 -24.67 1.77
N ASN A 223 -0.97 -25.32 0.60
CA ASN A 223 -1.74 -24.82 -0.54
C ASN A 223 -3.17 -24.40 -0.17
N ASP A 224 -3.89 -25.24 0.56
CA ASP A 224 -5.28 -24.97 0.93
C ASP A 224 -5.39 -23.75 1.86
N GLN A 225 -4.47 -23.60 2.81
CA GLN A 225 -4.40 -22.46 3.72
C GLN A 225 -4.01 -21.18 2.98
N LEU A 226 -3.04 -21.26 2.06
CA LEU A 226 -2.62 -20.11 1.25
C LEU A 226 -3.75 -19.62 0.35
N ARG A 227 -4.52 -20.54 -0.26
CA ARG A 227 -5.73 -20.18 -1.04
C ARG A 227 -6.80 -19.54 -0.17
N LEU A 228 -7.02 -20.05 1.03
CA LEU A 228 -7.98 -19.47 1.98
C LEU A 228 -7.59 -18.04 2.38
N ILE A 229 -6.30 -17.79 2.64
CA ILE A 229 -5.80 -16.47 3.05
C ILE A 229 -5.77 -15.50 1.88
N ALA A 230 -5.47 -15.98 0.67
CA ALA A 230 -5.48 -15.17 -0.54
C ALA A 230 -6.89 -14.77 -0.99
N ALA A 231 -7.92 -15.52 -0.59
CA ALA A 231 -9.29 -15.25 -0.98
C ALA A 231 -9.73 -13.83 -0.56
N PRO A 232 -10.41 -13.07 -1.43
CA PRO A 232 -10.94 -11.76 -1.07
C PRO A 232 -11.82 -11.88 0.18
N ILE A 233 -11.59 -11.04 1.19
CA ILE A 233 -12.50 -10.93 2.33
C ILE A 233 -13.79 -10.30 1.80
N VAL A 234 -14.78 -11.14 1.48
CA VAL A 234 -16.08 -10.70 1.03
C VAL A 234 -16.72 -9.89 2.16
N SER A 235 -16.96 -8.60 1.92
CA SER A 235 -17.76 -7.79 2.83
C SER A 235 -19.19 -8.33 2.84
N TYR A 236 -19.58 -8.98 3.95
CA TYR A 236 -20.94 -9.49 4.17
C TYR A 236 -22.05 -8.41 4.08
N HIS A 237 -21.69 -7.14 3.93
CA HIS A 237 -22.62 -6.02 3.80
C HIS A 237 -23.22 -5.88 2.40
N GLY A 238 -22.68 -6.56 1.37
CA GLY A 238 -23.20 -6.47 0.00
C GLY A 238 -24.30 -7.48 -0.35
N GLN A 239 -24.50 -8.53 0.46
CA GLN A 239 -25.48 -9.58 0.14
C GLN A 239 -26.88 -9.31 0.69
N HIS A 240 -27.05 -8.37 1.62
CA HIS A 240 -28.38 -7.98 2.11
C HIS A 240 -29.09 -6.98 1.19
N ASP A 241 -28.35 -6.13 0.45
CA ASP A 241 -28.95 -5.10 -0.41
C ASP A 241 -29.41 -5.60 -1.78
N VAL A 242 -28.97 -6.80 -2.21
CA VAL A 242 -29.41 -7.39 -3.50
C VAL A 242 -30.63 -8.32 -3.34
N ALA A 243 -31.00 -8.66 -2.09
CA ALA A 243 -32.20 -9.44 -1.79
C ALA A 243 -33.43 -8.56 -1.43
N ALA A 244 -33.24 -7.26 -1.20
CA ALA A 244 -34.33 -6.32 -0.98
C ALA A 244 -34.77 -5.67 -2.29
N GLY A 245 -35.42 -6.48 -3.14
CA GLY A 245 -36.23 -5.94 -4.23
C GLY A 245 -37.30 -5.00 -3.68
N ALA A 246 -37.30 -3.78 -4.19
CA ALA A 246 -38.40 -2.81 -4.13
C ALA A 246 -38.86 -2.35 -2.73
N SER A 247 -38.28 -1.26 -2.23
CA SER A 247 -39.12 -0.15 -1.75
C SER A 247 -38.33 1.15 -1.74
N SER A 248 -38.88 2.13 -2.45
CA SER A 248 -38.52 3.54 -2.37
C SER A 248 -38.84 4.09 -0.99
N THR A 249 -37.88 4.74 -0.33
CA THR A 249 -38.10 5.98 0.44
C THR A 249 -36.77 6.57 0.90
N ASP A 250 -36.57 7.85 0.62
CA ASP A 250 -35.64 8.75 1.30
C ASP A 250 -35.76 8.63 2.83
N ASN A 251 -34.63 8.54 3.52
CA ASN A 251 -34.26 9.46 4.61
C ASN A 251 -32.89 9.10 5.19
N ASP A 252 -32.10 10.16 5.41
CA ASP A 252 -30.98 10.20 6.34
C ASP A 252 -31.42 9.77 7.74
N ASP A 253 -30.61 8.95 8.44
CA ASP A 253 -30.08 9.28 9.76
C ASP A 253 -29.24 8.11 10.33
N ASP A 254 -28.22 8.51 11.09
CA ASP A 254 -27.49 7.77 12.12
C ASP A 254 -28.05 6.39 12.51
N ASP A 255 -27.33 5.32 12.18
CA ASP A 255 -27.43 4.05 12.91
C ASP A 255 -26.02 3.53 13.25
N THR A 256 -25.50 4.05 14.35
CA THR A 256 -24.49 3.36 15.17
C THR A 256 -25.07 2.08 15.73
N GLN A 257 -24.56 0.91 15.36
CA GLN A 257 -24.96 -0.38 15.94
C GLN A 257 -23.81 -1.42 15.96
N PRO A 258 -23.85 -2.44 16.84
CA PRO A 258 -22.91 -2.60 17.94
C PRO A 258 -21.85 -3.69 17.70
N SER A 259 -20.77 -3.61 18.47
CA SER A 259 -19.72 -4.65 18.56
C SER A 259 -20.27 -5.92 19.20
N GLU A 260 -20.75 -6.87 18.40
CA GLU A 260 -21.11 -8.20 18.88
C GLU A 260 -19.84 -9.06 19.03
N VAL A 261 -19.43 -9.27 20.28
CA VAL A 261 -18.33 -10.15 20.66
C VAL A 261 -18.85 -11.58 20.64
N VAL A 262 -18.40 -12.39 19.69
CA VAL A 262 -18.68 -13.83 19.66
C VAL A 262 -17.93 -14.48 20.82
N VAL A 263 -18.67 -14.86 21.87
CA VAL A 263 -18.16 -15.71 22.95
C VAL A 263 -18.19 -17.15 22.44
N ALA A 264 -17.02 -17.78 22.34
CA ALA A 264 -16.93 -19.21 22.11
C ALA A 264 -17.38 -19.94 23.38
N SER A 265 -18.43 -20.75 23.28
CA SER A 265 -18.86 -21.64 24.37
C SER A 265 -17.91 -22.83 24.50
N GLU A 266 -17.65 -23.23 25.74
CA GLU A 266 -16.87 -24.40 26.17
C GLU A 266 -17.41 -25.75 25.65
#